data_AF-A0A937WQB0-F1
#
_entry.id   AF-A0A937WQB0-F1
#
_cell.length_a   1.000
_cell.length_b   1.000
_cell.length_c   1.000
_cell.angle_alpha   90.00
_cell.angle_beta   90.00
_cell.angle_gamma   90.00
#
_symmetry.space_group_name_H-M   'P 1'
#
loop_
_entity.id
_entity.type
_entity.pdbx_description
1 polymer ?
#
loop_
_entity_poly.entity_id
_entity_poly.type
_entity_poly.pdbx_seq_one_letter_code
_entity_poly.pdbx_strand_id
1 'polypeptide(L)'
;FGILSIPIFFFLARQFSSRIAIPCALSLAFMTYHISLSQDARSYTFLMFLGMVSLFFFMKHLHTQDRAYLFLIAISSAILFYTSYSSILFIIFSQMLWFYRTSRNQKPFPSVLILNGLILLFCLPWIIFLMSYYKGQPFTDLRNIPEPISLLNVLYGIIHDWLPLTPLIVISIVLLILFVFFTINRRNAIVLLSIIIAPVVGLHLYCRLFNITHFVTSRYFICFLPLFFIILFLSLDSIEAKVNKLKNLKIFFLILILASNLVILPLYYRAEKQDYRGLVTYLKTQLRNGDKVIVGNVPYIGVMLHYFGILPTERHYIIPARIVSKGEIEHIIDIVYQNIRFSIIYSKSHWFEYLKDGSRLWIVADKENAKMIMDRMPCTLKGYFDGSFMNMVRFPSDVSLYLFLWDPSSPDEKGIEMPID
;
A
#
# COMPACT_ATOMS: atom_id res chain seq x y z
N PHE A 1 -7.44 8.14 -12.62
CA PHE A 1 -7.55 9.08 -11.47
C PHE A 1 -6.25 9.82 -11.17
N GLY A 2 -5.08 9.20 -11.27
CA GLY A 2 -3.79 9.90 -11.06
C GLY A 2 -3.61 11.21 -11.86
N ILE A 3 -4.04 11.27 -13.13
CA ILE A 3 -3.98 12.52 -13.92
C ILE A 3 -4.97 13.57 -13.38
N LEU A 4 -6.21 13.18 -13.10
CA LEU A 4 -7.24 14.08 -12.54
C LEU A 4 -6.90 14.60 -11.14
N SER A 5 -6.08 13.85 -10.39
CA SER A 5 -5.52 14.27 -9.10
C SER A 5 -4.67 15.54 -9.18
N ILE A 6 -4.01 15.81 -10.30
CA ILE A 6 -3.13 16.98 -10.46
C ILE A 6 -3.92 18.31 -10.43
N PRO A 7 -4.94 18.54 -11.29
CA PRO A 7 -5.70 19.78 -11.27
C PRO A 7 -6.51 19.96 -9.99
N ILE A 8 -7.13 18.90 -9.44
CA ILE A 8 -7.85 19.02 -8.16
C ILE A 8 -6.90 19.38 -7.03
N PHE A 9 -5.65 18.86 -7.05
CA PHE A 9 -4.67 19.20 -6.04
C PHE A 9 -4.26 20.67 -6.12
N PHE A 10 -4.08 21.22 -7.32
CA PHE A 10 -3.87 22.65 -7.51
C PHE A 10 -4.99 23.49 -6.88
N PHE A 11 -6.26 23.13 -7.13
CA PHE A 11 -7.41 23.86 -6.58
C PHE A 11 -7.53 23.72 -5.06
N LEU A 12 -7.23 22.54 -4.51
CA LEU A 12 -7.18 22.28 -3.08
C LEU A 12 -6.09 23.11 -2.41
N ALA A 13 -4.85 23.04 -2.89
CA ALA A 13 -3.73 23.79 -2.34
C ALA A 13 -3.98 25.30 -2.37
N ARG A 14 -4.64 25.80 -3.42
CA ARG A 14 -5.06 27.21 -3.53
C ARG A 14 -6.06 27.64 -2.44
N GLN A 15 -6.82 26.73 -1.83
CA GLN A 15 -7.68 27.05 -0.68
C GLN A 15 -6.88 27.39 0.59
N PHE A 16 -5.63 26.96 0.67
CA PHE A 16 -4.71 27.26 1.79
C PHE A 16 -3.82 28.45 1.47
N SER A 17 -3.20 28.48 0.28
CA SER A 17 -2.45 29.63 -0.23
C SER A 17 -2.27 29.52 -1.75
N SER A 18 -2.45 30.62 -2.48
CA SER A 18 -2.23 30.65 -3.93
C SER A 18 -0.76 30.42 -4.29
N ARG A 19 0.17 30.83 -3.40
CA ARG A 19 1.63 30.77 -3.61
C ARG A 19 2.21 29.36 -3.61
N ILE A 20 1.46 28.38 -3.12
CA ILE A 20 1.91 26.98 -3.01
C ILE A 20 1.23 26.05 -4.01
N ALA A 21 0.18 26.52 -4.70
CA ALA A 21 -0.67 25.67 -5.53
C ALA A 21 0.09 25.02 -6.69
N ILE A 22 0.90 25.79 -7.41
CA ILE A 22 1.72 25.28 -8.53
C ILE A 22 2.79 24.31 -8.02
N PRO A 23 3.64 24.67 -7.02
CA PRO A 23 4.62 23.73 -6.48
C PRO A 23 4.02 22.41 -5.99
N CYS A 24 2.88 22.46 -5.27
CA CYS A 24 2.17 21.26 -4.83
C CYS A 24 1.78 20.36 -6.02
N ALA A 25 1.12 20.92 -7.03
CA ALA A 25 0.65 20.17 -8.19
C ALA A 25 1.81 19.57 -9.00
N LEU A 26 2.91 20.32 -9.19
CA LEU A 26 4.11 19.82 -9.85
C LEU A 26 4.79 18.71 -9.04
N SER A 27 4.91 18.87 -7.72
CA SER A 27 5.45 17.81 -6.86
C SER A 27 4.66 16.52 -7.00
N LEU A 28 3.32 16.56 -7.01
CA LEU A 28 2.49 15.36 -7.19
C LEU A 28 2.59 14.77 -8.60
N ALA A 29 2.68 15.62 -9.63
CA ALA A 29 2.75 15.18 -11.04
C ALA A 29 4.00 14.35 -11.34
N PHE A 30 5.14 14.74 -10.79
CA PHE A 30 6.44 14.08 -11.02
C PHE A 30 6.83 13.08 -9.95
N MET A 31 5.98 12.84 -8.96
CA MET A 31 6.28 11.94 -7.87
C MET A 31 6.19 10.48 -8.32
N THR A 32 7.31 9.76 -8.27
CA THR A 32 7.40 8.36 -8.70
C THR A 32 6.45 7.45 -7.92
N TYR A 33 6.25 7.70 -6.62
CA TYR A 33 5.28 6.97 -5.80
C TYR A 33 3.82 7.19 -6.25
N HIS A 34 3.44 8.40 -6.65
CA HIS A 34 2.11 8.66 -7.18
C HIS A 34 1.92 8.05 -8.58
N ILE A 35 2.96 8.11 -9.43
CA ILE A 35 2.98 7.47 -10.74
C ILE A 35 2.83 5.95 -10.58
N SER A 36 3.57 5.33 -9.66
CA SER A 36 3.53 3.88 -9.47
C SER A 36 2.17 3.39 -8.98
N LEU A 37 1.55 4.11 -8.05
CA LEU A 37 0.18 3.82 -7.60
C LEU A 37 -0.88 4.12 -8.67
N SER A 38 -0.58 4.98 -9.64
CA SER A 38 -1.47 5.23 -10.79
C SER A 38 -1.51 4.06 -11.76
N GLN A 39 -0.50 3.19 -11.73
CA GLN A 39 -0.37 2.00 -12.57
C GLN A 39 -0.71 0.69 -11.81
N ASP A 40 -1.11 0.79 -10.54
CA ASP A 40 -1.59 -0.35 -9.77
C ASP A 40 -3.05 -0.65 -10.15
N ALA A 41 -3.43 -1.92 -10.18
CA ALA A 41 -4.82 -2.33 -10.42
C ALA A 41 -5.73 -1.98 -9.23
N ARG A 42 -5.14 -1.69 -8.06
CA ARG A 42 -5.85 -1.24 -6.86
C ARG A 42 -6.24 0.23 -6.93
N SER A 43 -7.31 0.59 -6.23
CA SER A 43 -7.97 1.90 -6.27
C SER A 43 -7.24 3.04 -5.52
N TYR A 44 -5.94 2.93 -5.22
CA TYR A 44 -5.23 3.90 -4.35
C TYR A 44 -5.29 5.34 -4.86
N THR A 45 -5.09 5.57 -6.16
CA THR A 45 -5.15 6.93 -6.71
C THR A 45 -6.58 7.46 -6.82
N PHE A 46 -7.57 6.57 -6.89
CA PHE A 46 -8.98 6.94 -6.78
C PHE A 46 -9.32 7.38 -5.35
N LEU A 47 -8.82 6.65 -4.33
CA LEU A 47 -8.95 7.06 -2.93
C LEU A 47 -8.33 8.44 -2.69
N MET A 48 -7.10 8.65 -3.14
CA MET A 48 -6.43 9.95 -2.99
C MET A 48 -7.21 11.08 -3.68
N PHE A 49 -7.70 10.82 -4.90
CA PHE A 49 -8.51 11.78 -5.66
C PHE A 49 -9.77 12.18 -4.88
N LEU A 50 -10.57 11.21 -4.42
CA LEU A 50 -11.77 11.47 -3.63
C LEU A 50 -11.45 12.15 -2.30
N GLY A 51 -10.32 11.80 -1.68
CA GLY A 51 -9.81 12.49 -0.49
C GLY A 51 -9.57 13.96 -0.75
N MET A 52 -8.93 14.32 -1.87
CA MET A 52 -8.72 15.71 -2.26
C MET A 52 -10.02 16.44 -2.60
N VAL A 53 -10.96 15.79 -3.29
CA VAL A 53 -12.28 16.34 -3.58
C VAL A 53 -13.03 16.65 -2.27
N SER A 54 -13.03 15.71 -1.32
CA SER A 54 -13.59 15.88 0.01
C SER A 54 -12.95 17.07 0.74
N LEU A 55 -11.62 17.12 0.81
CA LEU A 55 -10.89 18.23 1.45
C LEU A 55 -11.14 19.57 0.76
N PHE A 56 -11.25 19.59 -0.56
CA PHE A 56 -11.50 20.81 -1.33
C PHE A 56 -12.87 21.39 -0.96
N PHE A 57 -13.91 20.56 -0.94
CA PHE A 57 -15.25 21.00 -0.52
C PHE A 57 -15.32 21.31 0.97
N PHE A 58 -14.56 20.61 1.82
CA PHE A 58 -14.43 20.94 3.24
C PHE A 58 -13.86 22.35 3.41
N MET A 59 -12.75 22.66 2.74
CA MET A 59 -12.16 23.99 2.79
C MET A 59 -13.08 25.06 2.18
N LYS A 60 -13.80 24.74 1.09
CA LYS A 60 -14.83 25.63 0.53
C LYS A 60 -15.94 25.91 1.54
N HIS A 61 -16.43 24.91 2.26
CA HIS A 61 -17.40 25.10 3.33
C HIS A 61 -16.84 26.01 4.43
N LEU A 62 -15.61 25.79 4.89
CA LEU A 62 -15.01 26.63 5.93
C LEU A 62 -14.84 28.11 5.51
N HIS A 63 -14.61 28.36 4.22
CA HIS A 63 -14.50 29.74 3.68
C HIS A 63 -15.85 30.38 3.37
N THR A 64 -16.82 29.63 2.84
CA THR A 64 -18.09 30.18 2.33
C THR A 64 -19.27 30.02 3.29
N GLN A 65 -19.21 29.03 4.18
CA GLN A 65 -20.29 28.55 5.06
C GLN A 65 -21.50 27.96 4.31
N ASP A 66 -21.38 27.69 3.00
CA ASP A 66 -22.45 27.08 2.22
C ASP A 66 -22.59 25.59 2.57
N ARG A 67 -23.80 25.20 2.98
CA ARG A 67 -24.12 23.83 3.42
C ARG A 67 -24.22 22.85 2.26
N ALA A 68 -24.38 23.31 1.02
CA ALA A 68 -24.37 22.43 -0.15
C ALA A 68 -23.07 21.63 -0.25
N TYR A 69 -21.95 22.22 0.17
CA TYR A 69 -20.67 21.53 0.22
C TYR A 69 -20.65 20.34 1.21
N LEU A 70 -21.44 20.37 2.29
CA LEU A 70 -21.51 19.25 3.25
C LEU A 70 -22.00 17.96 2.58
N PHE A 71 -22.95 18.07 1.65
CA PHE A 71 -23.44 16.94 0.87
C PHE A 71 -22.35 16.35 -0.03
N LEU A 72 -21.56 17.20 -0.69
CA LEU A 72 -20.45 16.76 -1.54
C LEU A 72 -19.32 16.10 -0.74
N ILE A 73 -19.02 16.62 0.45
CA ILE A 73 -18.07 16.00 1.40
C ILE A 73 -18.61 14.63 1.83
N ALA A 74 -19.89 14.54 2.19
CA ALA A 74 -20.51 13.29 2.64
C ALA A 74 -20.52 12.21 1.55
N ILE A 75 -20.90 12.55 0.32
CA ILE A 75 -20.86 11.61 -0.82
C ILE A 75 -19.43 11.14 -1.08
N SER A 76 -18.46 12.06 -1.13
CA SER A 76 -17.06 11.70 -1.38
C SER A 76 -16.51 10.78 -0.27
N SER A 77 -16.88 11.06 0.98
CA SER A 77 -16.52 10.23 2.15
C SER A 77 -17.22 8.87 2.13
N ALA A 78 -18.47 8.80 1.67
CA ALA A 78 -19.16 7.53 1.49
C ALA A 78 -18.48 6.69 0.40
N ILE A 79 -18.22 7.25 -0.79
CA ILE A 79 -17.53 6.49 -1.85
C ILE A 79 -16.16 6.00 -1.39
N LEU A 80 -15.41 6.82 -0.63
CA LEU A 80 -14.17 6.41 0.03
C LEU A 80 -14.37 5.19 0.93
N PHE A 81 -15.36 5.24 1.83
CA PHE A 81 -15.69 4.17 2.76
C PHE A 81 -16.01 2.85 2.05
N TYR A 82 -16.78 2.90 0.96
CA TYR A 82 -17.12 1.73 0.16
C TYR A 82 -15.92 1.19 -0.63
N THR A 83 -14.94 2.05 -0.95
CA THR A 83 -13.79 1.67 -1.79
C THR A 83 -12.69 0.99 -0.98
N SER A 84 -12.39 1.46 0.24
CA SER A 84 -11.34 0.88 1.07
C SER A 84 -11.55 1.18 2.55
N TYR A 85 -11.35 0.16 3.39
CA TYR A 85 -11.35 0.31 4.85
C TYR A 85 -10.26 1.27 5.35
N SER A 86 -9.15 1.41 4.62
CA SER A 86 -8.08 2.35 4.99
C SER A 86 -8.53 3.82 4.97
N SER A 87 -9.62 4.12 4.27
CA SER A 87 -10.19 5.48 4.21
C SER A 87 -10.87 5.92 5.50
N ILE A 88 -11.23 4.99 6.40
CA ILE A 88 -11.91 5.30 7.67
C ILE A 88 -11.07 6.27 8.50
N LEU A 89 -9.75 6.03 8.60
CA LEU A 89 -8.83 6.92 9.30
C LEU A 89 -8.86 8.33 8.68
N PHE A 90 -8.84 8.43 7.36
CA PHE A 90 -8.91 9.72 6.67
C PHE A 90 -10.22 10.45 6.94
N ILE A 91 -11.37 9.76 6.88
CA ILE A 91 -12.68 10.35 7.13
C ILE A 91 -12.77 10.90 8.56
N ILE A 92 -12.30 10.13 9.56
CA ILE A 92 -12.31 10.53 10.97
C ILE A 92 -11.36 11.71 11.21
N PHE A 93 -10.08 11.59 10.82
CA PHE A 93 -9.07 12.58 11.17
C PHE A 93 -9.17 13.86 10.34
N SER A 94 -9.75 13.82 9.13
CA SER A 94 -10.07 15.04 8.37
C SER A 94 -11.05 15.97 9.11
N GLN A 95 -11.87 15.46 10.04
CA GLN A 95 -12.76 16.28 10.88
C GLN A 95 -11.99 17.28 11.77
N MET A 96 -10.69 17.07 12.02
CA MET A 96 -9.88 18.06 12.74
C MET A 96 -9.83 19.42 12.01
N LEU A 97 -10.14 19.47 10.70
CA LEU A 97 -10.28 20.72 9.95
C LEU A 97 -11.39 21.64 10.49
N TRP A 98 -12.36 21.15 11.27
CA TRP A 98 -13.31 22.02 11.96
C TRP A 98 -12.63 23.02 12.91
N PHE A 99 -11.42 22.72 13.38
CA PHE A 99 -10.63 23.62 14.22
C PHE A 99 -9.69 24.54 13.43
N TYR A 100 -9.66 24.41 12.11
CA TYR A 100 -8.89 25.28 11.22
C TYR A 100 -9.56 26.65 11.12
N ARG A 101 -8.84 27.71 11.48
CA ARG A 101 -9.37 29.08 11.46
C ARG A 101 -9.21 29.70 10.07
N THR A 102 -10.33 30.04 9.45
CA THR A 102 -10.43 30.93 8.29
C THR A 102 -10.78 32.34 8.74
N SER A 103 -10.87 33.30 7.81
CA SER A 103 -11.25 34.69 8.12
C SER A 103 -12.68 34.83 8.67
N ARG A 104 -13.54 33.82 8.48
CA ARG A 104 -14.91 33.77 9.00
C ARG A 104 -14.99 32.79 10.18
N ASN A 105 -14.97 33.32 11.40
CA ASN A 105 -15.16 32.54 12.62
C ASN A 105 -16.65 32.37 12.95
N GLN A 106 -17.23 31.21 12.65
CA GLN A 106 -18.53 30.79 13.20
C GLN A 106 -18.41 29.46 13.94
N LYS A 107 -19.39 29.15 14.79
CA LYS A 107 -19.43 27.90 15.56
C LYS A 107 -19.74 26.73 14.61
N PRO A 108 -18.90 25.68 14.55
CA PRO A 108 -19.06 24.58 13.57
C PRO A 108 -20.17 23.58 13.93
N PHE A 109 -20.74 23.65 15.13
CA PHE A 109 -21.56 22.60 15.73
C PHE A 109 -22.70 22.05 14.86
N PRO A 110 -23.59 22.87 14.25
CA PRO A 110 -24.67 22.33 13.42
C PRO A 110 -24.14 21.65 12.15
N SER A 111 -23.11 22.22 11.51
CA SER A 111 -22.54 21.65 10.29
C SER A 111 -21.80 20.33 10.54
N VAL A 112 -21.18 20.18 11.71
CA VAL A 112 -20.54 18.92 12.16
C VAL A 112 -21.59 17.82 12.26
N LEU A 113 -22.72 18.09 12.92
CA LEU A 113 -23.81 17.10 13.08
C LEU A 113 -24.42 16.73 11.74
N ILE A 114 -24.68 17.71 10.87
CA ILE A 114 -25.22 17.48 9.52
C ILE A 114 -24.27 16.60 8.71
N LEU A 115 -22.98 16.93 8.69
CA LEU A 115 -21.98 16.17 7.92
C LEU A 115 -21.89 14.72 8.39
N ASN A 116 -21.76 14.50 9.70
CA ASN A 116 -21.65 13.15 10.25
C ASN A 116 -22.95 12.35 10.08
N GLY A 117 -24.11 13.00 10.21
CA GLY A 117 -25.41 12.39 9.92
C GLY A 117 -25.53 11.93 8.46
N LEU A 118 -25.10 12.75 7.51
CA LEU A 118 -25.09 12.40 6.08
C LEU A 118 -24.09 11.27 5.77
N ILE A 119 -22.87 11.33 6.31
CA ILE A 119 -21.88 10.26 6.14
C ILE A 119 -22.43 8.93 6.68
N LEU A 120 -23.00 8.94 7.89
CA LEU A 120 -23.58 7.74 8.50
C LEU A 120 -24.73 7.20 7.64
N LEU A 121 -25.64 8.07 7.19
CA LEU A 121 -26.77 7.70 6.33
C LEU A 121 -26.30 7.01 5.04
N PHE A 122 -25.30 7.55 4.35
CA PHE A 122 -24.79 6.98 3.11
C PHE A 122 -23.96 5.70 3.32
N CYS A 123 -23.27 5.59 4.46
CA CYS A 123 -22.52 4.38 4.82
C CYS A 123 -23.42 3.28 5.41
N LEU A 124 -24.64 3.60 5.84
CA LEU A 124 -25.53 2.69 6.55
C LEU A 124 -25.82 1.38 5.77
N PRO A 125 -26.12 1.39 4.46
CA PRO A 125 -26.36 0.15 3.72
C PRO A 125 -25.19 -0.84 3.77
N TRP A 126 -23.96 -0.33 3.63
CA TRP A 126 -22.75 -1.16 3.71
C TRP A 126 -22.48 -1.66 5.11
N ILE A 127 -22.70 -0.80 6.12
CA ILE A 127 -22.57 -1.17 7.53
C ILE A 127 -23.55 -2.30 7.88
N ILE A 128 -24.81 -2.20 7.46
CA ILE A 128 -25.81 -3.25 7.65
C ILE A 128 -25.38 -4.53 6.92
N PHE A 129 -24.95 -4.43 5.66
CA PHE A 129 -24.46 -5.56 4.89
C PHE A 129 -23.32 -6.30 5.61
N LEU A 130 -22.31 -5.56 6.11
CA LEU A 130 -21.22 -6.15 6.88
C LEU A 130 -21.73 -6.83 8.16
N MET A 131 -22.59 -6.19 8.95
CA MET A 131 -23.12 -6.80 10.17
C MET A 131 -23.96 -8.06 9.91
N SER A 132 -24.71 -8.11 8.81
CA SER A 132 -25.60 -9.24 8.49
C SER A 132 -24.88 -10.42 7.85
N TYR A 133 -23.85 -10.18 7.05
CA TYR A 133 -23.24 -11.21 6.20
C TYR A 133 -21.78 -11.52 6.53
N TYR A 134 -21.08 -10.66 7.27
CA TYR A 134 -19.70 -10.92 7.65
C TYR A 134 -19.65 -11.98 8.75
N LYS A 135 -19.48 -13.24 8.35
CA LYS A 135 -19.39 -14.39 9.28
C LYS A 135 -18.02 -14.54 9.95
N GLY A 136 -17.19 -13.49 9.94
CA GLY A 136 -15.84 -13.55 10.50
C GLY A 136 -15.03 -14.66 9.86
N GLN A 137 -14.62 -14.51 8.60
CA GLN A 137 -13.53 -15.38 8.14
C GLN A 137 -12.29 -15.02 8.95
N PRO A 138 -11.55 -16.00 9.49
CA PRO A 138 -10.23 -15.75 10.02
C PRO A 138 -9.36 -15.36 8.83
N PHE A 139 -9.38 -14.09 8.45
CA PHE A 139 -8.27 -13.47 7.76
C PHE A 139 -7.15 -13.36 8.78
N THR A 140 -6.55 -14.49 9.13
CA THR A 140 -5.17 -14.54 9.55
C THR A 140 -4.38 -14.04 8.35
N ASP A 141 -4.08 -12.74 8.34
CA ASP A 141 -3.09 -12.19 7.43
C ASP A 141 -1.82 -13.04 7.60
N LEU A 142 -1.40 -13.70 6.52
CA LEU A 142 -0.45 -14.82 6.50
C LEU A 142 0.97 -14.44 6.94
N ARG A 143 1.20 -13.15 7.20
CA ARG A 143 2.28 -12.69 8.07
C ARG A 143 1.70 -12.56 9.48
N ASN A 144 1.49 -13.69 10.14
CA ASN A 144 1.27 -13.71 11.59
C ASN A 144 2.48 -13.02 12.25
N ILE A 145 2.40 -11.70 12.42
CA ILE A 145 3.25 -10.98 13.36
C ILE A 145 2.76 -11.51 14.71
N PRO A 146 3.61 -12.22 15.48
CA PRO A 146 3.17 -12.88 16.71
C PRO A 146 2.63 -11.91 17.76
N GLU A 147 2.86 -10.61 17.56
CA GLU A 147 2.56 -9.54 18.50
C GLU A 147 1.75 -8.41 17.86
N PRO A 148 0.93 -7.69 18.65
CA PRO A 148 0.28 -6.46 18.21
C PRO A 148 1.30 -5.48 17.63
N ILE A 149 0.94 -4.83 16.53
CA ILE A 149 1.87 -3.99 15.76
C ILE A 149 2.39 -2.84 16.64
N SER A 150 3.70 -2.82 16.89
CA SER A 150 4.37 -1.72 17.59
C SER A 150 4.27 -0.41 16.79
N LEU A 151 4.31 0.74 17.47
CA LEU A 151 4.32 2.04 16.79
C LEU A 151 5.49 2.15 15.79
N LEU A 152 6.64 1.58 16.15
CA LEU A 152 7.83 1.53 15.28
C LEU A 152 7.57 0.73 14.01
N ASN A 153 6.83 -0.38 14.08
CA ASN A 153 6.46 -1.16 12.90
C ASN A 153 5.49 -0.40 11.99
N VAL A 154 4.55 0.36 12.55
CA VAL A 154 3.66 1.24 11.77
C VAL A 154 4.48 2.32 11.06
N LEU A 155 5.36 3.01 11.79
CA LEU A 155 6.23 4.04 11.23
C LEU A 155 7.15 3.48 10.14
N TYR A 156 7.75 2.32 10.39
CA TYR A 156 8.55 1.60 9.41
C TYR A 156 7.72 1.29 8.16
N GLY A 157 6.51 0.73 8.29
CA GLY A 157 5.63 0.44 7.16
C GLY A 157 5.24 1.68 6.33
N ILE A 158 5.19 2.87 6.95
CA ILE A 158 4.92 4.13 6.25
C ILE A 158 6.16 4.69 5.56
N ILE A 159 7.32 4.68 6.25
CA ILE A 159 8.55 5.33 5.78
C ILE A 159 9.33 4.43 4.80
N HIS A 160 9.22 3.12 4.93
CA HIS A 160 10.04 2.17 4.20
C HIS A 160 9.88 2.26 2.68
N ASP A 161 8.66 2.52 2.18
CA ASP A 161 8.40 2.69 0.74
C ASP A 161 9.11 3.93 0.13
N TRP A 162 9.67 4.78 0.98
CA TRP A 162 10.31 6.02 0.62
C TRP A 162 11.82 5.99 0.84
N LEU A 163 12.40 4.84 1.23
CA LEU A 163 13.82 4.71 1.56
C LEU A 163 14.78 5.27 0.48
N PRO A 164 14.53 5.11 -0.84
CA PRO A 164 15.34 5.75 -1.89
C PRO A 164 15.38 7.29 -1.83
N LEU A 165 14.39 7.89 -1.16
CA LEU A 165 14.22 9.33 -0.97
C LEU A 165 14.56 9.75 0.47
N THR A 166 15.34 8.96 1.22
CA THR A 166 15.66 9.23 2.64
C THR A 166 16.10 10.68 2.92
N PRO A 167 17.02 11.31 2.14
CA PRO A 167 17.39 12.71 2.38
C PRO A 167 16.19 13.66 2.28
N LEU A 168 15.30 13.42 1.31
CA LEU A 168 14.09 14.21 1.13
C LEU A 168 13.09 14.01 2.28
N ILE A 169 12.97 12.80 2.82
CA ILE A 169 12.15 12.52 4.02
C ILE A 169 12.68 13.30 5.21
N VAL A 170 13.99 13.25 5.48
CA VAL A 170 14.61 13.95 6.62
C VAL A 170 14.35 15.45 6.51
N ILE A 171 14.60 16.05 5.34
CA ILE A 171 14.31 17.47 5.10
C ILE A 171 12.83 17.76 5.30
N SER A 172 11.94 16.89 4.80
CA SER A 172 10.49 17.07 4.96
C SER A 172 10.06 17.04 6.42
N ILE A 173 10.57 16.10 7.23
CA ILE A 173 10.28 16.03 8.68
C ILE A 173 10.76 17.30 9.37
N VAL A 174 11.96 17.78 9.06
CA VAL A 174 12.48 19.05 9.61
C VAL A 174 11.55 20.21 9.23
N LEU A 175 11.11 20.30 7.97
CA LEU A 175 10.17 21.34 7.53
C LEU A 175 8.80 21.24 8.24
N LEU A 176 8.30 20.03 8.51
CA LEU A 176 7.06 19.86 9.28
C LEU A 176 7.21 20.40 10.71
N ILE A 177 8.35 20.14 11.37
CA ILE A 177 8.64 20.65 12.72
C ILE A 177 8.77 22.18 12.69
N LEU A 178 9.52 22.72 11.73
CA LEU A 178 9.74 24.16 11.58
C LEU A 178 8.43 24.93 11.31
N PHE A 179 7.43 24.29 10.71
CA PHE A 179 6.18 24.95 10.36
C PHE A 179 5.53 25.68 11.56
N VAL A 180 5.52 25.06 12.73
CA VAL A 180 4.92 25.63 13.96
C VAL A 180 5.66 26.90 14.42
N PHE A 181 6.96 26.99 14.19
CA PHE A 181 7.81 28.10 14.66
C PHE A 181 7.79 29.30 13.70
N PHE A 182 7.60 29.07 12.41
CA PHE A 182 7.67 30.09 11.36
C PHE A 182 6.30 30.61 10.90
N THR A 183 5.23 29.82 11.05
CA THR A 183 3.88 30.25 10.69
C THR A 183 3.34 31.37 11.58
N ILE A 184 2.54 32.27 11.00
CA ILE A 184 1.81 33.32 11.73
C ILE A 184 0.67 32.70 12.56
N ASN A 185 -0.03 31.71 12.01
CA ASN A 185 -1.18 31.09 12.66
C ASN A 185 -0.82 29.70 13.21
N ARG A 186 -0.22 29.69 14.40
CA ARG A 186 0.21 28.46 15.10
C ARG A 186 -0.93 27.45 15.29
N ARG A 187 -2.16 27.93 15.51
CA ARG A 187 -3.33 27.06 15.69
C ARG A 187 -3.60 26.25 14.41
N ASN A 188 -3.60 26.91 13.25
CA ASN A 188 -3.80 26.21 11.97
C ASN A 188 -2.67 25.21 11.69
N ALA A 189 -1.43 25.56 12.04
CA ALA A 189 -0.31 24.64 11.88
C ALA A 189 -0.43 23.39 12.77
N ILE A 190 -0.80 23.56 14.03
CA ILE A 190 -1.05 22.43 14.95
C ILE A 190 -2.18 21.56 14.40
N VAL A 191 -3.30 22.14 13.96
CA VAL A 191 -4.41 21.37 13.36
C VAL A 191 -3.95 20.55 12.16
N LEU A 192 -3.21 21.15 11.23
CA LEU A 192 -2.72 20.45 10.05
C LEU A 192 -1.72 19.34 10.39
N LEU A 193 -0.80 19.57 11.33
CA LEU A 193 0.13 18.53 11.79
C LEU A 193 -0.59 17.40 12.53
N SER A 194 -1.60 17.72 13.34
CA SER A 194 -2.43 16.72 14.00
C SER A 194 -3.15 15.82 12.99
N ILE A 195 -3.61 16.35 11.85
CA ILE A 195 -4.25 15.54 10.80
C ILE A 195 -3.28 14.51 10.20
N ILE A 196 -1.98 14.78 10.17
CA ILE A 196 -0.97 13.84 9.63
C ILE A 196 -0.50 12.85 10.69
N ILE A 197 -0.30 13.31 11.93
CA ILE A 197 0.29 12.49 13.01
C ILE A 197 -0.77 11.60 13.69
N ALA A 198 -1.96 12.13 13.94
CA ALA A 198 -3.01 11.41 14.67
C ALA A 198 -3.49 10.12 14.00
N PRO A 199 -3.59 10.01 12.65
CA PRO A 199 -3.89 8.74 11.99
C PRO A 199 -2.91 7.60 12.30
N VAL A 200 -1.61 7.91 12.43
CA VAL A 200 -0.58 6.91 12.73
C VAL A 200 -0.75 6.40 14.16
N VAL A 201 -0.94 7.31 15.11
CA VAL A 201 -1.19 6.96 16.52
C VAL A 201 -2.54 6.24 16.67
N GLY A 202 -3.58 6.74 16.00
CA GLY A 202 -4.92 6.16 16.02
C GLY A 202 -4.96 4.74 15.46
N LEU A 203 -4.24 4.47 14.37
CA LEU A 203 -4.10 3.12 13.83
C LEU A 203 -3.37 2.19 14.81
N HIS A 204 -2.27 2.65 15.41
CA HIS A 204 -1.56 1.86 16.42
C HIS A 204 -2.46 1.52 17.62
N LEU A 205 -3.19 2.51 18.15
CA LEU A 205 -4.14 2.30 19.25
C LEU A 205 -5.27 1.36 18.85
N TYR A 206 -5.83 1.51 17.65
CA TYR A 206 -6.86 0.62 17.13
C TYR A 206 -6.38 -0.83 17.06
N CYS A 207 -5.21 -1.07 16.45
CA CYS A 207 -4.66 -2.42 16.35
C CYS A 207 -4.35 -3.02 17.72
N ARG A 208 -3.89 -2.21 18.68
CA ARG A 208 -3.61 -2.65 20.04
C ARG A 208 -4.87 -2.94 20.85
N LEU A 209 -5.92 -2.13 20.70
CA LEU A 209 -7.18 -2.29 21.44
C LEU A 209 -7.96 -3.54 20.97
N PHE A 210 -7.91 -3.84 19.67
CA PHE A 210 -8.65 -4.95 19.08
C PHE A 210 -7.77 -6.20 18.81
N ASN A 211 -6.51 -6.20 19.26
CA ASN A 211 -5.52 -7.26 19.00
C ASN A 211 -5.43 -7.65 17.52
N ILE A 212 -5.46 -6.65 16.63
CA ILE A 212 -5.41 -6.84 15.18
C ILE A 212 -3.94 -6.89 14.72
N THR A 213 -3.57 -8.01 14.12
CA THR A 213 -2.25 -8.25 13.51
C THR A 213 -2.31 -8.01 12.00
N HIS A 214 -2.51 -6.75 11.60
CA HIS A 214 -2.59 -6.37 10.19
C HIS A 214 -1.26 -5.83 9.64
N PHE A 215 -0.86 -6.21 8.44
CA PHE A 215 0.30 -5.59 7.79
C PHE A 215 0.01 -4.13 7.39
N VAL A 216 0.76 -3.14 7.87
CA VAL A 216 0.55 -1.71 7.55
C VAL A 216 1.57 -1.23 6.52
N THR A 217 1.09 -0.51 5.50
CA THR A 217 1.94 0.11 4.45
C THR A 217 1.62 1.58 4.27
N SER A 218 2.55 2.31 3.64
CA SER A 218 2.37 3.70 3.26
C SER A 218 1.15 3.93 2.34
N ARG A 219 0.73 2.89 1.60
CA ARG A 219 -0.42 2.92 0.68
C ARG A 219 -1.74 3.20 1.40
N TYR A 220 -1.87 2.81 2.66
CA TYR A 220 -3.08 3.09 3.46
C TYR A 220 -3.20 4.55 3.86
N PHE A 221 -2.11 5.31 3.81
CA PHE A 221 -2.07 6.73 4.15
C PHE A 221 -2.08 7.63 2.92
N ILE A 222 -2.31 7.08 1.71
CA ILE A 222 -2.25 7.84 0.46
C ILE A 222 -3.18 9.07 0.45
N CYS A 223 -4.34 9.01 1.10
CA CYS A 223 -5.26 10.16 1.19
C CYS A 223 -4.68 11.35 1.97
N PHE A 224 -3.65 11.15 2.80
CA PHE A 224 -2.98 12.21 3.56
C PHE A 224 -1.82 12.86 2.80
N LEU A 225 -1.34 12.23 1.72
CA LEU A 225 -0.24 12.75 0.89
C LEU A 225 -0.46 14.19 0.38
N PRO A 226 -1.67 14.59 -0.09
CA PRO A 226 -1.92 15.97 -0.51
C PRO A 226 -1.73 16.98 0.64
N LEU A 227 -2.20 16.65 1.84
CA LEU A 227 -2.04 17.51 3.01
C LEU A 227 -0.59 17.59 3.45
N PHE A 228 0.16 16.49 3.37
CA PHE A 228 1.60 16.47 3.64
C PHE A 228 2.33 17.50 2.76
N PHE A 229 2.12 17.47 1.44
CA PHE A 229 2.73 18.45 0.53
C PHE A 229 2.26 19.90 0.80
N ILE A 230 0.97 20.10 1.07
CA ILE A 230 0.45 21.43 1.43
C ILE A 230 1.19 21.97 2.66
N ILE A 231 1.35 21.16 3.71
CA ILE A 231 2.05 21.58 4.94
C ILE A 231 3.51 21.90 4.67
N LEU A 232 4.21 21.08 3.88
CA LEU A 232 5.61 21.35 3.50
C LEU A 232 5.75 22.69 2.80
N PHE A 233 4.92 22.96 1.80
CA PHE A 233 4.99 24.21 1.07
C PHE A 233 4.49 25.41 1.86
N LEU A 234 3.52 25.25 2.78
CA LEU A 234 3.15 26.29 3.75
C LEU A 234 4.31 26.59 4.72
N SER A 235 5.05 25.57 5.15
CA SER A 235 6.23 25.74 5.99
C SER A 235 7.30 26.56 5.28
N LEU A 236 7.63 26.18 4.04
CA LEU A 236 8.58 26.90 3.20
C LEU A 236 8.16 28.36 2.95
N ASP A 237 6.90 28.59 2.57
CA ASP A 237 6.35 29.94 2.35
C ASP A 237 6.43 30.80 3.62
N SER A 238 6.21 30.18 4.80
CA SER A 238 6.32 30.86 6.11
C SER A 238 7.77 31.19 6.47
N ILE A 239 8.72 30.29 6.17
CA ILE A 239 10.15 30.51 6.40
C ILE A 239 10.67 31.64 5.49
N GLU A 240 10.35 31.61 4.19
CA GLU A 240 10.71 32.65 3.22
C GLU A 240 10.20 34.03 3.65
N ALA A 241 8.95 34.10 4.12
CA ALA A 241 8.33 35.35 4.55
C ALA A 241 8.98 35.95 5.82
N LYS A 242 9.51 35.11 6.72
CA LYS A 242 10.10 35.55 7.99
C LYS A 242 11.61 35.76 7.91
N VAL A 243 12.30 35.01 7.05
CA VAL A 243 13.76 35.05 6.90
C VAL A 243 14.11 35.57 5.52
N ASN A 244 14.24 36.90 5.40
CA ASN A 244 14.51 37.61 4.14
C ASN A 244 15.74 37.12 3.36
N LYS A 245 16.70 36.43 4.01
CA LYS A 245 17.88 35.85 3.36
C LYS A 245 17.59 34.54 2.61
N LEU A 246 16.52 33.82 2.95
CA LEU A 246 16.18 32.52 2.39
C LEU A 246 15.14 32.62 1.25
N LYS A 247 15.27 33.60 0.36
CA LYS A 247 14.38 33.73 -0.81
C LYS A 247 14.54 32.51 -1.73
N ASN A 248 13.44 32.10 -2.36
CA ASN A 248 13.37 30.97 -3.32
C ASN A 248 13.59 29.57 -2.72
N LEU A 249 13.63 29.41 -1.40
CA LEU A 249 13.70 28.11 -0.72
C LEU A 249 12.64 27.12 -1.23
N LYS A 250 11.43 27.59 -1.50
CA LYS A 250 10.33 26.81 -2.08
C LYS A 250 10.65 26.29 -3.47
N ILE A 251 11.30 27.11 -4.31
CA ILE A 251 11.72 26.71 -5.66
C ILE A 251 12.85 25.70 -5.57
N PHE A 252 13.84 25.93 -4.70
CA PHE A 252 14.93 24.97 -4.48
C PHE A 252 14.40 23.62 -3.98
N PHE A 253 13.46 23.62 -3.03
CA PHE A 253 12.84 22.40 -2.54
C PHE A 253 12.01 21.70 -3.63
N LEU A 254 11.29 22.45 -4.47
CA LEU A 254 10.60 21.89 -5.63
C LEU A 254 11.59 21.23 -6.59
N ILE A 255 12.68 21.90 -6.96
CA ILE A 255 13.72 21.34 -7.84
C ILE A 255 14.30 20.07 -7.22
N LEU A 256 14.57 20.07 -5.91
CA LEU A 256 15.04 18.89 -5.19
C LEU A 256 14.05 17.72 -5.31
N ILE A 257 12.76 17.94 -5.03
CA ILE A 257 11.72 16.91 -5.20
C ILE A 257 11.69 16.37 -6.63
N LEU A 258 11.68 17.26 -7.62
CA LEU A 258 11.61 16.88 -9.03
C LEU A 258 12.84 16.07 -9.44
N ALA A 259 14.04 16.56 -9.12
CA ALA A 259 15.29 15.89 -9.43
C ALA A 259 15.37 14.52 -8.76
N SER A 260 15.05 14.41 -7.46
CA SER A 260 15.09 13.13 -6.75
C SER A 260 14.12 12.10 -7.34
N ASN A 261 12.92 12.51 -7.75
CA ASN A 261 11.97 11.58 -8.38
C ASN A 261 12.36 11.24 -9.82
N LEU A 262 12.85 12.20 -10.60
CA LEU A 262 13.32 11.96 -11.98
C LEU A 262 14.53 11.03 -12.04
N VAL A 263 15.39 11.02 -11.01
CA VAL A 263 16.51 10.04 -10.92
C VAL A 263 15.98 8.62 -10.71
N ILE A 264 14.93 8.46 -9.91
CA ILE A 264 14.35 7.13 -9.59
C ILE A 264 13.42 6.64 -10.70
N LEU A 265 12.79 7.55 -11.45
CA LEU A 265 11.75 7.22 -12.41
C LEU A 265 12.20 6.24 -13.53
N PRO A 266 13.39 6.38 -14.17
CA PRO A 266 13.88 5.40 -15.14
C PRO A 266 14.09 4.03 -14.52
N LEU A 267 14.56 3.99 -13.27
CA LEU A 267 14.76 2.74 -12.55
C LEU A 267 13.41 2.05 -12.30
N TYR A 268 12.39 2.82 -11.92
CA TYR A 268 11.02 2.32 -11.80
C TYR A 268 10.47 1.75 -13.13
N TYR A 269 10.69 2.42 -14.27
CA TYR A 269 10.17 1.93 -15.56
C TYR A 269 10.94 0.74 -16.13
N ARG A 270 12.21 0.58 -15.77
CA ARG A 270 13.00 -0.62 -16.09
C ARG A 270 12.66 -1.80 -15.19
N ALA A 271 11.91 -1.56 -14.11
CA ALA A 271 11.61 -2.56 -13.13
C ALA A 271 10.57 -3.56 -13.65
N GLU A 272 10.95 -4.82 -13.75
CA GLU A 272 9.99 -5.88 -14.03
C GLU A 272 9.21 -6.23 -12.75
N LYS A 273 7.89 -6.34 -12.89
CA LYS A 273 7.05 -6.99 -11.87
C LYS A 273 7.32 -8.50 -11.96
N GLN A 274 7.13 -9.22 -10.85
CA GLN A 274 7.32 -10.68 -10.79
C GLN A 274 6.74 -11.42 -12.00
N ASP A 275 7.58 -12.15 -12.74
CA ASP A 275 7.18 -12.87 -13.94
C ASP A 275 6.50 -14.22 -13.64
N TYR A 276 5.32 -14.15 -13.04
CA TYR A 276 4.46 -15.32 -12.83
C TYR A 276 4.00 -15.97 -14.15
N ARG A 277 3.89 -15.18 -15.22
CA ARG A 277 3.46 -15.68 -16.52
C ARG A 277 4.52 -16.59 -17.10
N GLY A 278 5.79 -16.17 -17.10
CA GLY A 278 6.93 -16.99 -17.51
C GLY A 278 7.06 -18.23 -16.64
N LEU A 279 6.96 -18.09 -15.31
CA LEU A 279 7.00 -19.22 -14.38
C LEU A 279 5.96 -20.29 -14.73
N VAL A 280 4.69 -19.90 -14.87
CA VAL A 280 3.61 -20.85 -15.17
C VAL A 280 3.73 -21.39 -16.59
N THR A 281 4.20 -20.59 -17.55
CA THR A 281 4.46 -21.06 -18.93
C THR A 281 5.53 -22.14 -18.95
N TYR A 282 6.61 -21.95 -18.18
CA TYR A 282 7.66 -22.96 -18.02
C TYR A 282 7.09 -24.24 -17.38
N LEU A 283 6.39 -24.11 -16.24
CA LEU A 283 5.80 -25.25 -15.53
C LEU A 283 4.84 -26.07 -16.41
N LYS A 284 4.00 -25.41 -17.22
CA LYS A 284 3.10 -26.10 -18.16
C LYS A 284 3.82 -27.07 -19.11
N THR A 285 5.09 -26.82 -19.43
CA THR A 285 5.88 -27.68 -20.31
C THR A 285 6.60 -28.82 -19.58
N GLN A 286 6.78 -28.71 -18.25
CA GLN A 286 7.64 -29.61 -17.48
C GLN A 286 6.90 -30.49 -16.46
N LEU A 287 5.68 -30.09 -16.07
CA LEU A 287 4.87 -30.80 -15.09
C LEU A 287 4.49 -32.20 -15.60
N ARG A 288 4.57 -33.19 -14.70
CA ARG A 288 4.13 -34.58 -14.92
C ARG A 288 3.02 -34.96 -13.94
N ASN A 289 2.38 -36.09 -14.22
CA ASN A 289 1.36 -36.65 -13.33
C ASN A 289 1.98 -36.99 -11.96
N GLY A 290 1.36 -36.48 -10.91
CA GLY A 290 1.82 -36.66 -9.52
C GLY A 290 2.82 -35.62 -9.04
N ASP A 291 3.21 -34.65 -9.88
CA ASP A 291 4.10 -33.57 -9.47
C ASP A 291 3.45 -32.70 -8.38
N LYS A 292 4.30 -32.11 -7.52
CA LYS A 292 3.88 -31.15 -6.49
C LYS A 292 4.61 -29.85 -6.67
N VAL A 293 3.90 -28.73 -6.50
CA VAL A 293 4.45 -27.38 -6.61
C VAL A 293 4.31 -26.67 -5.27
N ILE A 294 5.41 -26.49 -4.56
CA ILE A 294 5.46 -25.71 -3.32
C ILE A 294 5.67 -24.24 -3.66
N VAL A 295 4.88 -23.37 -3.05
CA VAL A 295 5.02 -21.91 -3.17
C VAL A 295 5.35 -21.29 -1.81
N GLY A 296 6.18 -20.24 -1.82
CA GLY A 296 6.55 -19.51 -0.61
C GLY A 296 5.44 -18.63 0.00
N ASN A 297 4.32 -18.41 -0.69
CA ASN A 297 3.21 -17.58 -0.19
C ASN A 297 1.85 -17.96 -0.80
N VAL A 298 0.77 -17.95 0.00
CA VAL A 298 -0.58 -18.33 -0.46
C VAL A 298 -1.10 -17.50 -1.64
N PRO A 299 -0.87 -16.17 -1.74
CA PRO A 299 -1.29 -15.40 -2.91
C PRO A 299 -0.69 -15.89 -4.22
N TYR A 300 0.46 -16.60 -4.17
CA TYR A 300 1.06 -17.18 -5.37
C TYR A 300 0.15 -18.26 -5.96
N ILE A 301 -0.55 -19.02 -5.11
CA ILE A 301 -1.52 -20.03 -5.55
C ILE A 301 -2.57 -19.37 -6.44
N GLY A 302 -3.22 -18.30 -5.97
CA GLY A 302 -4.25 -17.59 -6.75
C GLY A 302 -3.74 -17.05 -8.09
N VAL A 303 -2.53 -16.47 -8.10
CA VAL A 303 -1.89 -15.95 -9.32
C VAL A 303 -1.56 -17.09 -10.28
N MET A 304 -1.03 -18.21 -9.78
CA MET A 304 -0.70 -19.38 -10.60
C MET A 304 -1.97 -20.00 -11.19
N LEU A 305 -3.02 -20.19 -10.40
CA LEU A 305 -4.32 -20.69 -10.88
C LEU A 305 -4.84 -19.86 -12.06
N HIS A 306 -4.77 -18.53 -11.95
CA HIS A 306 -5.14 -17.63 -13.03
C HIS A 306 -4.34 -17.89 -14.31
N TYR A 307 -3.01 -18.01 -14.24
CA TYR A 307 -2.18 -18.27 -15.41
C TYR A 307 -2.28 -19.70 -15.95
N PHE A 308 -2.67 -20.67 -15.11
CA PHE A 308 -3.08 -22.00 -15.55
C PHE A 308 -4.44 -21.99 -16.27
N GLY A 309 -5.18 -20.88 -16.24
CA GLY A 309 -6.49 -20.74 -16.87
C GLY A 309 -7.63 -21.33 -16.02
N ILE A 310 -7.38 -21.57 -14.73
CA ILE A 310 -8.37 -22.12 -13.80
C ILE A 310 -9.16 -20.95 -13.24
N LEU A 311 -10.46 -20.91 -13.55
CA LEU A 311 -11.36 -19.87 -13.06
C LEU A 311 -11.88 -20.23 -11.66
N PRO A 312 -12.10 -19.24 -10.78
CA PRO A 312 -12.75 -19.48 -9.50
C PRO A 312 -14.20 -19.91 -9.72
N THR A 313 -14.70 -20.82 -8.87
CA THR A 313 -16.10 -21.27 -8.89
C THR A 313 -17.06 -20.21 -8.34
N GLU A 314 -16.56 -19.37 -7.43
CA GLU A 314 -17.28 -18.22 -6.86
C GLU A 314 -16.56 -16.90 -7.18
N ARG A 315 -16.84 -15.83 -6.42
CA ARG A 315 -16.21 -14.52 -6.60
C ARG A 315 -14.69 -14.53 -6.41
N HIS A 316 -14.17 -15.44 -5.59
CA HIS A 316 -12.74 -15.55 -5.29
C HIS A 316 -12.33 -17.03 -5.31
N TYR A 317 -11.03 -17.29 -5.48
CA TYR A 317 -10.48 -18.63 -5.29
C TYR A 317 -10.65 -19.05 -3.83
N ILE A 318 -11.28 -20.21 -3.63
CA ILE A 318 -11.36 -20.87 -2.33
C ILE A 318 -10.17 -21.81 -2.25
N ILE A 319 -9.18 -21.45 -1.43
CA ILE A 319 -7.99 -22.28 -1.19
C ILE A 319 -8.21 -22.99 0.15
N PRO A 320 -8.50 -24.30 0.14
CA PRO A 320 -8.79 -25.01 1.37
C PRO A 320 -7.56 -24.98 2.29
N ALA A 321 -7.85 -24.92 3.59
CA ALA A 321 -6.86 -24.81 4.65
C ALA A 321 -6.96 -26.05 5.54
N ARG A 322 -5.83 -26.69 5.82
CA ARG A 322 -5.72 -27.82 6.74
C ARG A 322 -4.84 -27.41 7.91
N ILE A 323 -5.32 -27.67 9.13
CA ILE A 323 -4.50 -27.52 10.33
C ILE A 323 -3.57 -28.73 10.41
N VAL A 324 -2.26 -28.48 10.36
CA VAL A 324 -1.23 -29.55 10.42
C VAL A 324 -0.69 -29.69 11.84
N SER A 325 -0.50 -28.56 12.53
CA SER A 325 -0.05 -28.52 13.93
C SER A 325 -0.62 -27.27 14.64
N LYS A 326 -0.34 -27.10 15.94
CA LYS A 326 -0.87 -25.99 16.74
C LYS A 326 -0.36 -24.64 16.22
N GLY A 327 -1.20 -23.94 15.46
CA GLY A 327 -0.89 -22.63 14.86
C GLY A 327 -0.32 -22.69 13.45
N GLU A 328 -0.26 -23.88 12.83
CA GLU A 328 0.24 -24.06 11.48
C GLU A 328 -0.87 -24.54 10.54
N ILE A 329 -1.04 -23.77 9.47
CA ILE A 329 -2.03 -23.98 8.43
C ILE A 329 -1.30 -24.27 7.13
N GLU A 330 -1.76 -25.30 6.45
CA GLU A 330 -1.32 -25.67 5.14
C GLU A 330 -2.45 -25.51 4.13
N HIS A 331 -2.10 -25.06 2.94
CA HIS A 331 -3.02 -24.90 1.84
C HIS A 331 -2.63 -25.82 0.71
N ILE A 332 -3.55 -26.66 0.25
CA ILE A 332 -3.33 -27.61 -0.84
C ILE A 332 -4.45 -27.46 -1.84
N ILE A 333 -4.12 -27.34 -3.11
CA ILE A 333 -5.10 -27.43 -4.19
C ILE A 333 -4.64 -28.45 -5.23
N ASP A 334 -5.49 -29.44 -5.46
CA ASP A 334 -5.29 -30.44 -6.51
C ASP A 334 -5.86 -29.94 -7.82
N ILE A 335 -5.06 -30.04 -8.88
CA ILE A 335 -5.35 -29.47 -10.18
C ILE A 335 -5.26 -30.57 -11.23
N VAL A 336 -6.20 -30.54 -12.18
CA VAL A 336 -6.11 -31.29 -13.43
C VAL A 336 -6.00 -30.30 -14.58
N TYR A 337 -4.83 -30.27 -15.24
CA TYR A 337 -4.57 -29.43 -16.40
C TYR A 337 -4.11 -30.31 -17.56
N GLN A 338 -4.84 -30.31 -18.69
CA GLN A 338 -4.50 -31.12 -19.87
C GLN A 338 -4.20 -32.60 -19.54
N ASN A 339 -5.03 -33.23 -18.69
CA ASN A 339 -4.87 -34.60 -18.18
C ASN A 339 -3.65 -34.85 -17.27
N ILE A 340 -2.93 -33.80 -16.88
CA ILE A 340 -1.87 -33.85 -15.87
C ILE A 340 -2.48 -33.48 -14.53
N ARG A 341 -2.37 -34.39 -13.55
CA ARG A 341 -2.77 -34.19 -12.16
C ARG A 341 -1.56 -33.77 -11.34
N PHE A 342 -1.64 -32.62 -10.68
CA PHE A 342 -0.59 -32.11 -9.81
C PHE A 342 -1.20 -31.26 -8.69
N SER A 343 -0.45 -31.01 -7.63
CA SER A 343 -0.92 -30.23 -6.48
C SER A 343 -0.09 -28.96 -6.31
N ILE A 344 -0.73 -27.83 -5.99
CA ILE A 344 -0.04 -26.61 -5.53
C ILE A 344 -0.21 -26.50 -4.02
N ILE A 345 0.90 -26.31 -3.32
CA ILE A 345 0.99 -26.42 -1.86
C ILE A 345 1.65 -25.17 -1.29
N TYR A 346 1.07 -24.62 -0.23
CA TYR A 346 1.74 -23.68 0.67
C TYR A 346 1.75 -24.28 2.08
N SER A 347 2.93 -24.37 2.67
CA SER A 347 3.14 -24.77 4.06
C SER A 347 4.18 -23.86 4.68
N LYS A 348 4.13 -23.60 5.98
CA LYS A 348 5.14 -22.75 6.65
C LYS A 348 6.38 -23.53 7.11
N SER A 349 6.21 -24.82 7.40
CA SER A 349 7.17 -25.64 8.15
C SER A 349 7.40 -27.03 7.56
N HIS A 350 6.50 -27.54 6.72
CA HIS A 350 6.51 -28.94 6.27
C HIS A 350 7.04 -29.15 4.84
N TRP A 351 7.88 -28.24 4.31
CA TRP A 351 8.40 -28.37 2.93
C TRP A 351 9.13 -29.70 2.72
N PHE A 352 9.90 -30.12 3.73
CA PHE A 352 10.72 -31.33 3.69
C PHE A 352 9.91 -32.62 3.80
N GLU A 353 8.68 -32.58 4.31
CA GLU A 353 7.87 -33.79 4.40
C GLU A 353 7.43 -34.28 3.01
N TYR A 354 7.25 -33.35 2.07
CA TYR A 354 6.92 -33.66 0.69
C TYR A 354 8.06 -34.30 -0.10
N LEU A 355 9.28 -34.31 0.42
CA LEU A 355 10.38 -35.06 -0.18
C LEU A 355 10.27 -36.57 0.07
N LYS A 356 9.56 -36.97 1.14
CA LYS A 356 9.55 -38.36 1.63
C LYS A 356 8.69 -39.29 0.79
N ASP A 357 7.73 -38.76 0.03
CA ASP A 357 6.80 -39.55 -0.76
C ASP A 357 7.34 -39.98 -2.13
N GLY A 358 8.56 -39.56 -2.49
CA GLY A 358 9.21 -39.92 -3.75
C GLY A 358 8.62 -39.25 -4.99
N SER A 359 7.73 -38.26 -4.83
CA SER A 359 7.22 -37.45 -5.94
C SER A 359 8.21 -36.37 -6.38
N ARG A 360 8.07 -35.92 -7.64
CA ARG A 360 8.83 -34.77 -8.14
C ARG A 360 8.27 -33.50 -7.52
N LEU A 361 9.17 -32.69 -6.96
CA LEU A 361 8.82 -31.49 -6.21
C LEU A 361 9.41 -30.26 -6.87
N TRP A 362 8.53 -29.36 -7.30
CA TRP A 362 8.86 -28.03 -7.79
C TRP A 362 8.75 -27.04 -6.63
N ILE A 363 9.76 -26.22 -6.41
CA ILE A 363 9.76 -25.23 -5.32
C ILE A 363 9.92 -23.84 -5.92
N VAL A 364 8.91 -23.00 -5.73
CA VAL A 364 8.90 -21.59 -6.11
C VAL A 364 9.27 -20.76 -4.88
N ALA A 365 10.49 -20.27 -4.86
CA ALA A 365 11.07 -19.52 -3.75
C ALA A 365 11.31 -18.05 -4.11
N ASP A 366 11.21 -17.16 -3.12
CA ASP A 366 11.83 -15.85 -3.20
C ASP A 366 13.34 -15.96 -2.95
N LYS A 367 14.07 -14.85 -3.11
CA LYS A 367 15.53 -14.81 -2.94
C LYS A 367 16.02 -15.34 -1.59
N GLU A 368 15.32 -15.00 -0.51
CA GLU A 368 15.73 -15.35 0.85
C GLU A 368 15.59 -16.87 1.07
N ASN A 369 14.49 -17.46 0.61
CA ASN A 369 14.27 -18.90 0.66
C ASN A 369 15.14 -19.66 -0.36
N ALA A 370 15.45 -19.08 -1.50
CA ALA A 370 16.29 -19.70 -2.53
C ALA A 370 17.70 -20.01 -2.02
N LYS A 371 18.32 -19.08 -1.27
CA LYS A 371 19.62 -19.30 -0.62
C LYS A 371 19.57 -20.47 0.36
N MET A 372 18.54 -20.49 1.22
CA MET A 372 18.35 -21.58 2.18
C MET A 372 18.15 -22.95 1.50
N ILE A 373 17.43 -22.99 0.38
CA ILE A 373 17.19 -24.23 -0.38
C ILE A 373 18.49 -24.74 -0.99
N MET A 374 19.30 -23.88 -1.61
CA MET A 374 20.59 -24.28 -2.20
C MET A 374 21.55 -24.86 -1.15
N ASP A 375 21.55 -24.33 0.06
CA ASP A 375 22.44 -24.80 1.13
C ASP A 375 21.99 -26.12 1.77
N ARG A 376 20.68 -26.41 1.77
CA ARG A 376 20.10 -27.49 2.59
C ARG A 376 19.51 -28.64 1.80
N MET A 377 19.27 -28.46 0.50
CA MET A 377 18.55 -29.44 -0.30
C MET A 377 19.33 -29.79 -1.57
N PRO A 378 19.37 -31.07 -1.96
CA PRO A 378 19.91 -31.52 -3.24
C PRO A 378 18.97 -31.16 -4.41
N CYS A 379 18.53 -29.90 -4.50
CA CYS A 379 17.61 -29.44 -5.54
C CYS A 379 18.36 -28.73 -6.66
N THR A 380 17.85 -28.91 -7.87
CA THR A 380 18.41 -28.32 -9.08
C THR A 380 17.68 -27.02 -9.41
N LEU A 381 18.41 -25.90 -9.56
CA LEU A 381 17.81 -24.66 -10.06
C LEU A 381 17.42 -24.82 -11.54
N LYS A 382 16.14 -24.64 -11.85
CA LYS A 382 15.56 -24.83 -13.19
C LYS A 382 15.13 -23.53 -13.87
N GLY A 383 14.89 -22.47 -13.11
CA GLY A 383 14.48 -21.20 -13.67
C GLY A 383 14.72 -20.03 -12.73
N TYR A 384 15.05 -18.89 -13.34
CA TYR A 384 15.06 -17.58 -12.72
C TYR A 384 14.06 -16.71 -13.47
N PHE A 385 13.12 -16.14 -12.74
CA PHE A 385 12.09 -15.26 -13.28
C PHE A 385 12.26 -13.89 -12.62
N ASP A 386 12.74 -12.94 -13.41
CA ASP A 386 13.20 -11.65 -12.91
C ASP A 386 12.07 -10.88 -12.22
N GLY A 387 12.44 -10.26 -11.11
CA GLY A 387 11.64 -9.34 -10.32
C GLY A 387 12.53 -8.39 -9.55
N SER A 388 13.76 -8.16 -10.03
CA SER A 388 14.88 -7.55 -9.32
C SER A 388 14.64 -6.11 -8.84
N PHE A 389 13.51 -5.48 -9.18
CA PHE A 389 13.36 -4.04 -8.97
C PHE A 389 11.99 -3.54 -8.51
N MET A 390 10.95 -4.38 -8.39
CA MET A 390 9.64 -3.91 -7.91
C MET A 390 8.83 -4.97 -7.15
N ASN A 391 8.66 -4.79 -5.84
CA ASN A 391 7.63 -5.52 -5.09
C ASN A 391 6.31 -4.73 -5.06
N MET A 392 5.18 -5.44 -4.98
CA MET A 392 3.90 -4.89 -4.53
C MET A 392 3.94 -4.29 -3.10
N VAL A 393 5.06 -4.42 -2.37
CA VAL A 393 5.15 -4.07 -0.94
C VAL A 393 6.39 -3.22 -0.58
N ARG A 394 7.42 -3.18 -1.43
CA ARG A 394 8.75 -2.62 -1.09
C ARG A 394 9.44 -2.12 -2.36
N PHE A 395 9.99 -0.91 -2.30
CA PHE A 395 10.81 -0.35 -3.36
C PHE A 395 12.10 0.24 -2.76
N PRO A 396 13.30 -0.21 -3.15
CA PRO A 396 13.64 -1.32 -4.04
C PRO A 396 13.83 -2.63 -3.25
N SER A 397 13.23 -3.74 -3.69
CA SER A 397 13.55 -5.06 -3.15
C SER A 397 13.44 -6.10 -4.26
N ASP A 398 14.39 -7.01 -4.31
CA ASP A 398 14.37 -8.15 -5.22
C ASP A 398 13.19 -9.08 -4.90
N VAL A 399 12.31 -9.27 -5.88
CA VAL A 399 11.17 -10.19 -5.79
C VAL A 399 11.21 -11.26 -6.88
N SER A 400 12.38 -11.49 -7.43
CA SER A 400 12.60 -12.54 -8.41
C SER A 400 12.16 -13.89 -7.84
N LEU A 401 11.63 -14.73 -8.72
CA LEU A 401 11.18 -16.07 -8.37
C LEU A 401 12.23 -17.07 -8.85
N TYR A 402 12.66 -17.92 -7.94
CA TYR A 402 13.60 -18.99 -8.19
C TYR A 402 12.82 -20.30 -8.20
N LEU A 403 12.92 -21.04 -9.31
CA LEU A 403 12.26 -22.33 -9.46
C LEU A 403 13.29 -23.44 -9.31
N PHE A 404 13.12 -24.25 -8.27
CA PHE A 404 13.92 -25.44 -8.03
C PHE A 404 13.12 -26.70 -8.37
N LEU A 405 13.83 -27.75 -8.76
CA LEU A 405 13.29 -29.10 -8.94
C LEU A 405 14.06 -30.07 -8.04
N TRP A 406 13.31 -30.87 -7.30
CA TRP A 406 13.77 -32.13 -6.74
C TRP A 406 13.14 -33.28 -7.53
N ASP A 407 13.99 -34.10 -8.16
CA ASP A 407 13.56 -35.31 -8.84
C ASP A 407 14.31 -36.52 -8.24
N PRO A 408 13.65 -37.35 -7.41
CA PRO A 408 14.31 -38.50 -6.80
C PRO A 408 14.78 -39.55 -7.82
N SER A 409 14.27 -39.52 -9.06
CA SER A 409 14.74 -40.40 -10.14
C SER A 409 16.02 -39.91 -10.81
N SER A 410 16.39 -38.64 -10.62
CA SER A 410 17.55 -38.00 -11.23
C SER A 410 18.15 -36.95 -10.29
N PRO A 411 18.71 -37.37 -9.14
CA PRO A 411 19.21 -36.46 -8.11
C PRO A 411 20.41 -35.62 -8.57
N ASP A 412 21.17 -36.10 -9.57
CA ASP A 412 22.37 -35.44 -10.10
C ASP A 412 22.08 -34.62 -11.37
N GLU A 413 20.81 -34.31 -11.66
CA GLU A 413 20.46 -33.54 -12.85
C GLU A 413 21.07 -32.13 -12.79
N LYS A 414 21.86 -31.76 -13.80
CA LYS A 414 22.49 -30.44 -13.87
C LYS A 414 21.44 -29.33 -13.99
N GLY A 415 21.64 -28.28 -13.21
CA GLY A 415 20.80 -27.09 -13.19
C GLY A 415 21.41 -25.91 -13.91
N ILE A 416 20.74 -24.78 -13.80
CA ILE A 416 21.30 -23.48 -14.16
C ILE A 416 22.35 -23.12 -13.10
N GLU A 417 23.59 -22.92 -13.54
CA GLU A 417 24.63 -22.33 -12.70
C GLU A 417 24.41 -20.81 -12.66
N MET A 418 23.81 -20.33 -11.57
CA MET A 418 23.59 -18.91 -11.35
C MET A 418 23.89 -18.58 -9.88
N PRO A 419 24.80 -17.62 -9.61
CA PRO A 419 25.02 -17.16 -8.25
C PRO A 419 23.76 -16.46 -7.73
N ILE A 420 23.32 -16.84 -6.53
CA ILE A 420 22.25 -16.15 -5.80
C ILE A 420 22.91 -15.25 -4.75
N ASP A 421 23.38 -14.08 -5.18
CA ASP A 421 24.04 -13.08 -4.31
C ASP A 421 23.08 -12.21 -3.51
#